data_AF-A0A7C5HAW6-F1
#
_entry.id   AF-A0A7C5HAW6-F1
#
_cell.length_a   1.000
_cell.length_b   1.000
_cell.length_c   1.000
_cell.angle_alpha   90.00
_cell.angle_beta   90.00
_cell.angle_gamma   90.00
#
_symmetry.space_group_name_H-M   'P 1'
#
loop_
_entity.id
_entity.type
_entity.pdbx_description
1 polymer ?
#
loop_
_entity_poly.entity_id
_entity_poly.type
_entity_poly.pdbx_seq_one_letter_code
_entity_poly.pdbx_strand_id
1 'polypeptide(L)'
;MSLLQREREIILRNEYVDRFDFEEVESFIRGASKNLFISHKFKTSDKMLVQPRGGFPTYEKVFGLYREFKEAGVDVLPLTIDSNTRLNDYATAKKMLSLSEENDVDMLNGYPLINHGYRTTRKMMTHYDTPVSLRHGTPD
;
A
#
# COMPACT_ATOMS: atom_id res chain seq x y z
N MET A 1 22.46 20.09 -4.95
CA MET A 1 21.27 19.22 -5.03
C MET A 1 20.07 20.07 -5.40
N SER A 2 19.17 19.58 -6.25
CA SER A 2 17.90 20.27 -6.51
C SER A 2 17.02 20.29 -5.25
N LEU A 3 16.06 21.22 -5.18
CA LEU A 3 15.08 21.29 -4.09
C LEU A 3 14.36 19.94 -3.91
N LEU A 4 13.90 19.35 -5.02
CA LEU A 4 13.26 18.03 -5.04
C LEU A 4 14.14 16.92 -4.47
N GLN A 5 15.44 16.92 -4.78
CA GLN A 5 16.37 15.91 -4.24
C GLN A 5 16.51 16.04 -2.72
N ARG A 6 16.53 17.29 -2.22
CA ARG A 6 16.63 17.59 -0.79
C ARG A 6 15.36 17.19 -0.04
N GLU A 7 14.19 17.47 -0.60
CA GLU A 7 12.89 17.06 -0.03
C GLU A 7 12.78 15.53 0.04
N ARG A 8 13.14 14.84 -1.04
CA ARG A 8 13.21 13.37 -1.06
C ARG A 8 14.16 12.83 0.00
N GLU A 9 15.35 13.41 0.14
CA GLU A 9 16.29 12.97 1.18
C GLU A 9 15.73 13.14 2.59
N ILE A 10 14.99 14.23 2.86
CA ILE A 10 14.35 14.44 4.17
C ILE A 10 13.31 13.37 4.43
N ILE A 11 12.44 13.09 3.46
CA ILE A 11 11.40 12.05 3.57
C ILE A 11 12.03 10.67 3.79
N LEU A 12 13.04 10.32 3.00
CA LEU A 12 13.67 9.00 3.03
C LEU A 12 14.59 8.77 4.24
N ARG A 13 14.99 9.83 4.96
CA ARG A 13 15.79 9.72 6.20
C ARG A 13 14.93 9.57 7.45
N ASN A 14 13.61 9.62 7.33
CA ASN A 14 12.70 9.46 8.44
C ASN A 14 12.82 8.04 9.05
N GLU A 15 12.86 7.93 10.38
CA GLU A 15 13.05 6.64 11.09
C GLU A 15 11.92 5.62 10.86
N TYR A 16 10.74 6.09 10.44
CA TYR A 16 9.58 5.25 10.14
C TYR A 16 9.57 4.76 8.69
N VAL A 17 10.43 5.31 7.83
CA VAL A 17 10.52 4.92 6.43
C VAL A 17 11.51 3.76 6.30
N ASP A 18 11.05 2.67 5.71
CA ASP A 18 11.91 1.53 5.38
C ASP A 18 13.03 1.96 4.41
N ARG A 19 14.22 1.39 4.59
CA ARG A 19 15.37 1.73 3.77
C ARG A 19 15.20 1.09 2.39
N PHE A 20 14.88 1.90 1.39
CA PHE A 20 14.67 1.38 0.04
C PHE A 20 15.96 0.83 -0.56
N ASP A 21 15.90 -0.42 -0.98
CA ASP A 21 16.89 -1.05 -1.85
C ASP A 21 16.39 -0.95 -3.30
N PHE A 22 16.89 0.06 -4.02
CA PHE A 22 16.42 0.35 -5.38
C PHE A 22 16.77 -0.75 -6.39
N GLU A 23 17.91 -1.42 -6.23
CA GLU A 23 18.30 -2.53 -7.11
C GLU A 23 17.35 -3.71 -6.93
N GLU A 24 17.00 -4.02 -5.69
CA GLU A 24 16.02 -5.05 -5.36
C GLU A 24 14.62 -4.72 -5.88
N VAL A 25 14.19 -3.47 -5.74
CA VAL A 25 12.88 -3.00 -6.23
C VAL A 25 12.83 -3.09 -7.76
N GLU A 26 13.89 -2.69 -8.45
CA GLU A 26 13.99 -2.81 -9.90
C GLU A 26 13.92 -4.28 -10.34
N SER A 27 14.71 -5.16 -9.70
CA SER A 27 14.71 -6.59 -9.97
C SER A 27 13.30 -7.19 -9.79
N PHE A 28 12.62 -6.83 -8.70
CA PHE A 28 11.24 -7.25 -8.46
C PHE A 28 10.29 -6.78 -9.58
N ILE A 29 10.32 -5.50 -9.96
CA ILE A 29 9.42 -4.96 -10.99
C ILE A 29 9.67 -5.64 -12.35
N ARG A 30 10.93 -5.90 -12.72
CA ARG A 30 11.28 -6.58 -13.98
C ARG A 30 10.80 -8.04 -14.01
N GLY A 31 10.86 -8.72 -12.87
CA GLY A 31 10.39 -10.10 -12.72
C GLY A 31 8.90 -10.24 -12.37
N ALA A 32 8.19 -9.13 -12.17
CA ALA A 32 6.81 -9.14 -11.70
C ALA A 32 5.85 -9.74 -12.75
N SER A 33 4.85 -10.48 -12.27
CA SER A 33 3.72 -10.92 -13.09
C SER A 33 3.05 -9.72 -13.76
N LYS A 34 2.68 -9.86 -15.04
CA LYS A 34 1.97 -8.81 -15.78
C LYS A 34 0.60 -8.49 -15.15
N ASN A 35 0.02 -9.43 -14.40
CA ASN A 35 -1.28 -9.25 -13.74
C ASN A 35 -1.22 -8.21 -12.61
N LEU A 36 -0.04 -7.89 -12.09
CA LEU A 36 0.12 -6.86 -11.05
C LEU A 36 -0.02 -5.43 -11.59
N PHE A 37 -0.06 -5.24 -12.92
CA PHE A 37 -0.13 -3.92 -13.54
C PHE A 37 -1.55 -3.61 -14.02
N ILE A 38 -2.12 -2.52 -13.50
CA ILE A 38 -3.46 -2.03 -13.90
C ILE A 38 -3.54 -1.80 -15.40
N SER A 39 -2.49 -1.26 -16.02
CA SER A 39 -2.44 -1.02 -17.47
C SER A 39 -2.57 -2.31 -18.29
N HIS A 40 -1.95 -3.41 -17.83
CA HIS A 40 -2.09 -4.70 -18.47
C HIS A 40 -3.52 -5.22 -18.31
N LYS A 41 -4.06 -5.23 -17.08
CA LYS A 41 -5.43 -5.67 -16.79
C LYS A 41 -6.47 -4.89 -17.59
N PHE A 42 -6.31 -3.58 -17.72
CA PHE A 42 -7.18 -2.73 -18.52
C PHE A 42 -7.08 -3.06 -20.02
N LYS A 43 -5.86 -3.20 -20.54
CA LYS A 43 -5.66 -3.50 -21.97
C LYS A 43 -6.19 -4.88 -22.38
N THR A 44 -6.19 -5.85 -21.48
CA THR A 44 -6.61 -7.24 -21.77
C THR A 44 -8.03 -7.56 -21.33
N SER A 45 -8.75 -6.62 -20.71
CA SER A 45 -10.13 -6.81 -20.32
C SER A 45 -11.10 -6.34 -21.41
N ASP A 46 -12.17 -7.09 -21.58
CA ASP A 46 -13.31 -6.83 -22.46
C ASP A 46 -14.49 -6.17 -21.72
N LYS A 47 -14.32 -5.88 -20.43
CA LYS A 47 -15.34 -5.30 -19.56
C LYS A 47 -14.83 -4.04 -18.84
N MET A 48 -15.77 -3.30 -18.27
CA MET A 48 -15.45 -2.25 -17.31
C MET A 48 -14.80 -2.87 -16.06
N LEU A 49 -13.65 -2.34 -15.65
CA LEU A 49 -12.96 -2.75 -14.43
C LEU A 49 -13.62 -2.12 -13.21
N VAL A 50 -13.76 -2.90 -12.13
CA VAL A 50 -14.27 -2.43 -10.85
C VAL A 50 -13.14 -2.27 -9.84
N GLN A 51 -13.09 -1.10 -9.20
CA GLN A 51 -12.17 -0.79 -8.10
C GLN A 51 -12.91 -0.12 -6.92
N PRO A 52 -13.11 -0.81 -5.80
CA PRO A 52 -13.71 -0.21 -4.60
C PRO A 52 -12.75 0.75 -3.86
N ARG A 53 -13.17 1.22 -2.69
CA ARG A 53 -12.28 1.71 -1.62
C ARG A 53 -12.27 0.67 -0.51
N GLY A 54 -11.17 0.61 0.23
CA GLY A 54 -10.97 -0.38 1.29
C GLY A 54 -9.56 -0.29 1.85
N GLY A 55 -9.44 -0.45 3.16
CA GLY A 55 -8.18 -0.36 3.88
C GLY A 55 -8.44 -0.51 5.38
N PHE A 56 -7.53 -1.21 6.04
CA PHE A 56 -7.52 -1.43 7.48
C PHE A 56 -6.13 -1.10 8.03
N PRO A 57 -6.01 -0.84 9.35
CA PRO A 57 -4.71 -0.59 9.96
C PRO A 57 -3.76 -1.78 9.80
N THR A 58 -4.25 -3.00 10.05
CA THR A 58 -3.38 -4.18 10.16
C THR A 58 -3.22 -4.90 8.83
N TYR A 59 -2.04 -5.51 8.64
CA TYR A 59 -1.75 -6.33 7.46
C TYR A 59 -2.77 -7.46 7.30
N GLU A 60 -3.09 -8.18 8.37
CA GLU A 60 -4.00 -9.34 8.30
C GLU A 60 -5.42 -8.95 7.89
N LYS A 61 -5.92 -7.80 8.37
CA LYS A 61 -7.26 -7.32 7.95
C LYS A 61 -7.28 -6.90 6.49
N VAL A 62 -6.24 -6.25 5.98
CA VAL A 62 -6.14 -5.95 4.54
C VAL A 62 -5.97 -7.22 3.71
N PHE A 63 -5.17 -8.17 4.19
CA PHE A 63 -5.02 -9.47 3.55
C PHE A 63 -6.37 -10.21 3.47
N GLY A 64 -7.14 -10.25 4.56
CA GLY A 64 -8.50 -10.80 4.58
C GLY A 64 -9.46 -10.05 3.64
N LEU A 65 -9.46 -8.72 3.66
CA LEU A 65 -10.27 -7.90 2.75
C LEU A 65 -10.00 -8.24 1.27
N TYR A 66 -8.74 -8.46 0.91
CA TYR A 66 -8.38 -8.83 -0.45
C TYR A 66 -8.90 -10.21 -0.85
N ARG A 67 -8.99 -11.16 0.08
CA ARG A 67 -9.66 -12.44 -0.17
C ARG A 67 -11.12 -12.22 -0.56
N GLU A 68 -11.87 -11.49 0.26
CA GLU A 68 -13.28 -11.18 0.03
C GLU A 68 -13.50 -10.48 -1.32
N PHE A 69 -12.66 -9.48 -1.63
CA PHE A 69 -12.73 -8.77 -2.91
C PHE A 69 -12.41 -9.66 -4.11
N LYS A 70 -11.46 -10.58 -3.97
CA LYS A 70 -11.13 -11.55 -5.03
C LYS A 70 -12.28 -12.51 -5.28
N GLU A 71 -12.92 -13.01 -4.23
CA GLU A 71 -14.09 -13.88 -4.31
C GLU A 71 -15.30 -13.14 -4.92
N ALA A 72 -15.44 -11.84 -4.63
CA ALA A 72 -16.47 -10.97 -5.22
C ALA A 72 -16.16 -10.50 -6.66
N GLY A 73 -15.03 -10.89 -7.25
CA GLY A 73 -14.67 -10.55 -8.64
C GLY A 73 -14.18 -9.12 -8.86
N VAL A 74 -13.64 -8.47 -7.83
CA VAL A 74 -12.99 -7.14 -7.95
C VAL A 74 -11.76 -7.23 -8.85
N ASP A 75 -11.64 -6.30 -9.81
CA ASP A 75 -10.59 -6.33 -10.83
C ASP A 75 -9.30 -5.64 -10.39
N VAL A 76 -9.41 -4.61 -9.54
CA VAL A 76 -8.30 -3.84 -8.99
C VAL A 76 -8.51 -3.69 -7.49
N LEU A 77 -7.53 -4.11 -6.69
CA LEU A 77 -7.59 -4.05 -5.24
C LEU A 77 -7.21 -2.64 -4.75
N PRO A 78 -7.96 -2.04 -3.81
CA PRO A 78 -7.60 -0.74 -3.25
C PRO A 78 -6.67 -0.89 -2.05
N LEU A 79 -5.69 0.00 -1.92
CA LEU A 79 -4.99 0.21 -0.67
C LEU A 79 -5.25 1.65 -0.19
N THR A 80 -6.28 1.80 0.65
CA THR A 80 -6.66 3.12 1.19
C THR A 80 -5.71 3.50 2.32
N ILE A 81 -4.98 4.61 2.16
CA ILE A 81 -3.97 5.05 3.14
C ILE A 81 -4.63 5.81 4.29
N ASP A 82 -4.16 5.59 5.52
CA ASP A 82 -4.68 6.28 6.70
C ASP A 82 -4.38 7.80 6.67
N SER A 83 -5.10 8.58 7.47
CA SER A 83 -4.96 10.04 7.51
C SER A 83 -3.64 10.53 8.10
N ASN A 84 -3.04 9.82 9.05
CA ASN A 84 -1.78 10.22 9.67
C ASN A 84 -0.63 10.05 8.67
N THR A 85 -0.59 8.93 7.93
CA THR A 85 0.36 8.75 6.82
C THR A 85 0.18 9.83 5.75
N ARG A 86 -1.06 10.24 5.44
CA ARG A 86 -1.35 11.33 4.48
C ARG A 86 -0.87 12.71 4.92
N LEU A 87 -0.58 12.88 6.21
CA LEU A 87 -0.06 14.12 6.80
C LEU A 87 1.39 13.96 7.31
N ASN A 88 2.06 12.88 6.88
CA ASN A 88 3.42 12.54 7.25
C ASN A 88 3.64 12.34 8.76
N ASP A 89 2.58 12.11 9.53
CA ASP A 89 2.60 11.83 10.97
C ASP A 89 2.76 10.33 11.25
N TYR A 90 3.91 9.79 10.82
CA TYR A 90 4.19 8.36 10.90
C TYR A 90 4.37 7.86 12.34
N ALA A 91 4.69 8.74 13.28
CA ALA A 91 4.83 8.41 14.69
C ALA A 91 3.48 8.06 15.31
N THR A 92 2.45 8.90 15.07
CA THR A 92 1.09 8.60 15.50
C THR A 92 0.54 7.38 14.76
N ALA A 93 0.78 7.27 13.45
CA ALA A 93 0.36 6.09 12.68
C ALA A 93 0.94 4.79 13.28
N LYS A 94 2.23 4.78 13.65
CA LYS A 94 2.86 3.63 14.33
C LYS A 94 2.17 3.30 15.65
N LYS A 95 1.94 4.31 16.50
CA LYS A 95 1.29 4.12 17.80
C LYS A 95 -0.11 3.54 17.65
N MET A 96 -0.90 4.06 16.72
CA MET A 96 -2.27 3.59 16.47
C MET A 96 -2.29 2.21 15.81
N LEU A 97 -1.32 1.90 14.96
CA LEU A 97 -1.13 0.55 14.44
C LEU A 97 -0.91 -0.46 15.57
N SER A 98 0.04 -0.20 16.48
CA SER A 98 0.30 -1.08 17.63
C SER A 98 -0.95 -1.27 18.51
N LEU A 99 -1.68 -0.19 18.80
CA LEU A 99 -2.94 -0.29 19.55
C LEU A 99 -4.01 -1.10 18.80
N SER A 100 -4.04 -1.02 17.46
CA SER A 100 -4.97 -1.80 16.65
C SER A 100 -4.65 -3.29 16.67
N GLU A 101 -3.36 -3.64 16.68
CA GLU A 101 -2.89 -5.02 16.77
C GLU A 101 -3.11 -5.61 18.18
N GLU A 102 -2.95 -4.80 19.23
CA GLU A 102 -3.11 -5.24 20.62
C GLU A 102 -4.58 -5.44 21.03
N ASN A 103 -5.51 -4.62 20.51
CA ASN A 103 -6.89 -4.57 21.01
C ASN A 103 -7.95 -5.04 19.99
N ASP A 104 -7.55 -5.45 18.78
CA ASP A 104 -8.44 -5.78 17.65
C ASP A 104 -9.46 -4.67 17.28
N VAL A 105 -9.15 -3.42 17.65
CA VAL A 105 -9.95 -2.23 17.31
C VAL A 105 -9.22 -1.43 16.24
N ASP A 106 -9.90 -1.02 15.19
CA ASP A 106 -9.27 -0.26 14.10
C ASP A 106 -9.07 1.21 14.51
N MET A 107 -7.86 1.54 14.97
CA MET A 107 -7.51 2.90 15.42
C MET A 107 -7.06 3.84 14.29
N LEU A 108 -6.93 3.30 13.07
CA LEU A 108 -6.65 4.06 11.84
C LEU A 108 -7.77 3.86 10.83
N ASN A 109 -8.03 4.88 10.02
CA ASN A 109 -9.04 4.85 8.96
C ASN A 109 -8.50 4.29 7.61
N GLY A 110 -7.38 3.58 7.65
CA GLY A 110 -6.71 3.04 6.48
C GLY A 110 -5.40 2.36 6.82
N TYR A 111 -4.63 2.01 5.79
CA TYR A 111 -3.39 1.26 5.89
C TYR A 111 -2.18 2.20 6.05
N PRO A 112 -1.41 2.09 7.16
CA PRO A 112 -0.20 2.87 7.38
C PRO A 112 0.98 2.29 6.62
N LEU A 113 0.98 2.52 5.29
CA LEU A 113 1.95 1.95 4.36
C LEU A 113 3.41 2.17 4.76
N ILE A 114 3.72 3.37 5.24
CA ILE A 114 5.09 3.73 5.63
C ILE A 114 5.54 2.87 6.81
N ASN A 115 4.68 2.72 7.82
CA ASN A 115 4.99 1.93 9.02
C ASN A 115 5.04 0.43 8.76
N HIS A 116 4.22 -0.10 7.84
CA HIS A 116 4.31 -1.51 7.42
C HIS A 116 5.53 -1.81 6.55
N GLY A 117 5.99 -0.81 5.79
CA GLY A 117 7.09 -0.95 4.84
C GLY A 117 6.70 -1.65 3.55
N TYR A 118 7.53 -1.46 2.52
CA TYR A 118 7.22 -1.94 1.17
C TYR A 118 7.34 -3.47 1.06
N ARG A 119 8.26 -4.10 1.81
CA ARG A 119 8.46 -5.55 1.76
C ARG A 119 7.29 -6.31 2.34
N THR A 120 6.77 -5.89 3.49
CA THR A 120 5.57 -6.46 4.11
C THR A 120 4.37 -6.29 3.20
N THR A 121 4.13 -5.07 2.73
CA THR A 121 3.02 -4.74 1.83
C THR A 121 3.09 -5.55 0.53
N ARG A 122 4.29 -5.76 -0.02
CA ARG A 122 4.48 -6.55 -1.24
C ARG A 122 4.01 -7.98 -1.09
N LYS A 123 4.13 -8.62 0.09
CA LYS A 123 3.72 -10.02 0.30
C LYS A 123 2.27 -10.24 -0.10
N MET A 124 1.34 -9.39 0.35
CA MET A 124 -0.07 -9.49 -0.03
C MET A 124 -0.31 -9.17 -1.50
N MET A 125 0.40 -8.18 -2.06
CA MET A 125 0.29 -7.84 -3.49
C MET A 125 0.68 -9.03 -4.37
N THR A 126 1.80 -9.68 -4.06
CA THR A 126 2.29 -10.84 -4.79
C THR A 126 1.42 -12.08 -4.60
N HIS A 127 0.86 -12.26 -3.40
CA HIS A 127 0.01 -13.41 -3.09
C HIS A 127 -1.26 -13.44 -3.95
N TYR A 128 -1.94 -12.30 -4.08
CA TYR A 128 -3.21 -12.22 -4.82
C TYR A 128 -3.05 -12.06 -6.33
N ASP A 129 -1.84 -11.79 -6.83
CA ASP A 129 -1.52 -11.58 -8.26
C ASP A 129 -2.54 -10.67 -8.98
N THR A 130 -2.95 -9.61 -8.30
CA THR A 130 -4.02 -8.70 -8.74
C THR A 130 -3.52 -7.28 -8.57
N PRO A 131 -3.80 -6.37 -9.53
CA PRO A 131 -3.22 -5.06 -9.46
C PRO A 131 -3.79 -4.30 -8.26
N VAL A 132 -2.90 -3.64 -7.53
CA VAL A 132 -3.26 -2.78 -6.39
C VAL A 132 -3.11 -1.32 -6.81
N SER A 133 -4.06 -0.47 -6.46
CA SER A 133 -3.89 0.98 -6.54
C SER A 133 -3.93 1.60 -5.15
N LEU A 134 -2.90 2.39 -4.89
CA LEU A 134 -2.83 3.28 -3.74
C LEU A 134 -3.92 4.35 -3.87
N ARG A 135 -4.81 4.42 -2.89
CA ARG A 135 -5.88 5.41 -2.85
C ARG A 135 -5.70 6.30 -1.63
N HIS A 136 -5.35 7.55 -1.88
CA HIS A 136 -5.07 8.51 -0.81
C HIS A 136 -5.39 9.94 -1.28
N GLY A 137 -5.17 10.89 -0.38
CA GLY A 137 -5.25 12.33 -0.61
C GLY A 137 -4.13 12.98 0.19
N THR A 138 -2.89 12.71 -0.22
CA THR A 138 -1.67 13.21 0.42
C THR A 138 -1.21 14.44 -0.34
N PRO A 139 -0.96 15.59 0.32
CA PRO A 139 -0.39 16.77 -0.34
C PRO A 139 1.06 16.59 -0.79
N ASP A 140 1.86 15.85 -0.02
CA ASP A 140 3.28 15.54 -0.24
C ASP A 140 3.52 14.03 -0.40
#